data_AF-A0AA97D0F0-F1
#
_entry.id   AF-A0AA97D0F0-F1
#
_cell.length_a   1.000
_cell.length_b   1.000
_cell.length_c   1.000
_cell.angle_alpha   90.00
_cell.angle_beta   90.00
_cell.angle_gamma   90.00
#
_symmetry.space_group_name_H-M   'P 1'
#
loop_
_entity.id
_entity.type
_entity.pdbx_description
1 polymer ?
#
loop_
_entity_poly.entity_id
_entity_poly.type
_entity_poly.pdbx_seq_one_letter_code
_entity_poly.pdbx_strand_id
1 'polypeptide(L)'
;MVEFILKLIFPLTSTLLAGLAIYFTWQQSKSNRQHNELSVRPAICSNFDTHQNELNFTITNKGLGPAIVDEFKFYHKNELITYSKFEEIINEKYRKVSAFKKPPITSTQSQGSYIAKDETITILKLTLHDLLKQPNISNIFKEIESTFSLEFEYTSFYGNTKTKKLQFSTRE
;
A
#
# COMPACT_ATOMS: atom_id res chain seq x y z
N MET A 1 69.37 -10.18 11.96
CA MET A 1 68.52 -10.81 10.92
C MET A 1 67.06 -10.92 11.39
N VAL A 2 66.79 -11.49 12.57
CA VAL A 2 65.44 -11.64 13.12
C VAL A 2 64.68 -10.30 13.30
N GLU A 3 65.32 -9.27 13.86
CA GLU A 3 64.67 -7.96 14.04
C GLU A 3 64.25 -7.30 12.71
N PHE A 4 65.04 -7.49 11.66
CA PHE A 4 64.73 -6.95 10.33
C PHE A 4 63.51 -7.63 9.72
N ILE A 5 63.41 -8.96 9.88
CA ILE A 5 62.27 -9.76 9.43
C ILE A 5 60.99 -9.31 10.17
N LEU A 6 61.06 -9.13 11.50
CA LEU A 6 59.92 -8.68 12.30
C LEU A 6 59.42 -7.29 11.89
N LYS A 7 60.33 -6.34 11.66
CA LYS A 7 60.00 -4.97 11.20
C LYS A 7 59.27 -4.94 9.85
N LEU A 8 59.41 -5.96 9.03
CA LEU A 8 58.78 -6.05 7.70
C LEU A 8 57.45 -6.83 7.74
N ILE A 9 57.36 -7.88 8.56
CA ILE A 9 56.15 -8.70 8.69
C ILE A 9 55.01 -7.97 9.43
N PHE A 10 55.31 -7.23 10.50
CA PHE A 10 54.29 -6.51 11.26
C PHE A 10 53.48 -5.48 10.44
N PRO A 11 54.08 -4.58 9.66
CA PRO A 11 53.31 -3.64 8.85
C PRO A 11 52.52 -4.33 7.73
N LEU A 12 53.06 -5.40 7.14
CA LEU A 12 52.35 -6.19 6.11
C LEU A 12 51.11 -6.87 6.68
N THR A 13 51.25 -7.55 7.82
CA THR A 13 50.13 -8.20 8.50
C THR A 13 49.09 -7.18 8.97
N SER A 14 49.52 -6.03 9.52
CA SER A 14 48.62 -4.94 9.88
C SER A 14 47.85 -4.38 8.68
N THR A 15 48.51 -4.22 7.53
CA THR A 15 47.89 -3.71 6.31
C THR A 15 46.86 -4.71 5.75
N LEU A 16 47.21 -6.01 5.76
CA LEU A 16 46.30 -7.07 5.33
C LEU A 16 45.08 -7.17 6.24
N LEU A 17 45.28 -7.10 7.57
CA LEU A 17 44.19 -7.07 8.54
C LEU A 17 43.29 -5.85 8.36
N ALA A 18 43.86 -4.67 8.11
CA ALA A 18 43.09 -3.46 7.82
C ALA A 18 42.26 -3.59 6.54
N GLY A 19 42.83 -4.15 5.46
CA GLY A 19 42.11 -4.41 4.22
C GLY A 19 40.92 -5.37 4.40
N LEU A 20 41.13 -6.46 5.14
CA LEU A 20 40.05 -7.40 5.48
C LEU A 20 38.98 -6.74 6.36
N ALA A 21 39.38 -5.93 7.35
CA ALA A 21 38.44 -5.23 8.23
C ALA A 21 37.56 -4.26 7.43
N ILE A 22 38.12 -3.51 6.48
CA ILE A 22 37.36 -2.62 5.60
C ILE A 22 36.39 -3.43 4.73
N TYR A 23 36.84 -4.54 4.14
CA TYR A 23 36.01 -5.41 3.31
C TYR A 23 34.81 -5.97 4.08
N PHE A 24 35.05 -6.57 5.26
CA PHE A 24 33.98 -7.11 6.10
C PHE A 24 33.03 -6.01 6.59
N THR A 25 33.56 -4.85 6.98
CA THR A 25 32.74 -3.70 7.39
C THR A 25 31.83 -3.24 6.25
N TRP A 26 32.34 -3.19 5.02
CA TRP A 26 31.55 -2.83 3.83
C TRP A 26 30.44 -3.85 3.55
N GLN A 27 30.76 -5.14 3.62
CA GLN A 27 29.79 -6.21 3.44
C GLN A 27 28.70 -6.20 4.52
N GLN A 28 29.08 -5.99 5.78
CA GLN A 28 28.16 -5.88 6.91
C GLN A 28 27.23 -4.66 6.75
N SER A 29 27.78 -3.51 6.35
CA SER A 29 26.99 -2.30 6.07
C SER A 29 25.95 -2.55 4.96
N LYS A 30 26.35 -3.22 3.87
CA LYS A 30 25.44 -3.60 2.78
C LYS A 30 24.33 -4.54 3.26
N SER A 31 24.69 -5.57 4.04
CA SER A 31 23.72 -6.52 4.59
C SER A 31 22.74 -5.86 5.56
N ASN A 32 23.22 -5.01 6.46
CA ASN A 32 22.37 -4.26 7.39
C ASN A 32 21.40 -3.34 6.64
N ARG A 33 21.86 -2.66 5.58
CA ARG A 33 20.97 -1.83 4.75
C ARG A 33 19.85 -2.66 4.13
N GLN A 34 20.17 -3.81 3.54
CA GLN A 34 19.19 -4.70 2.93
C GLN A 34 18.20 -5.25 3.96
N HIS A 35 18.69 -5.67 5.13
CA HIS A 35 17.83 -6.15 6.21
C HIS A 35 16.88 -5.06 6.72
N ASN A 36 17.39 -3.84 6.91
CA ASN A 36 16.57 -2.69 7.34
C ASN A 36 15.50 -2.36 6.31
N GLU A 37 15.87 -2.31 5.03
CA GLU A 37 14.94 -2.06 3.92
C GLU A 37 13.82 -3.09 3.84
N LEU A 38 14.15 -4.38 3.98
CA LEU A 38 13.15 -5.45 4.00
C LEU A 38 12.27 -5.39 5.26
N SER A 39 12.86 -5.02 6.40
CA SER A 39 12.14 -4.92 7.68
C SER A 39 11.12 -3.78 7.67
N VAL A 40 11.41 -2.67 7.00
CA VAL A 40 10.53 -1.49 6.91
C VAL A 40 9.76 -1.42 5.61
N ARG A 41 9.52 -2.55 4.95
CA ARG A 41 8.77 -2.54 3.70
C ARG A 41 7.28 -2.25 3.96
N PRO A 42 6.65 -1.32 3.21
CA PRO A 42 5.19 -1.17 3.24
C PRO A 42 4.51 -2.45 2.74
N ALA A 43 3.36 -2.76 3.34
CA ALA A 43 2.54 -3.91 2.98
C ALA A 43 1.09 -3.46 2.90
N ILE A 44 0.62 -3.24 1.69
CA ILE A 44 -0.70 -2.66 1.43
C ILE A 44 -1.73 -3.78 1.30
N CYS A 45 -2.71 -3.74 2.19
CA CYS A 45 -3.84 -4.66 2.24
C CYS A 45 -5.11 -3.90 1.89
N SER A 46 -5.96 -4.49 1.05
CA SER A 46 -7.34 -4.01 0.90
C SER A 46 -8.24 -4.79 1.85
N ASN A 47 -9.24 -4.11 2.40
CA ASN A 47 -10.34 -4.76 3.08
C ASN A 47 -11.66 -4.28 2.48
N PHE A 48 -12.48 -5.22 2.06
CA PHE A 48 -13.83 -4.98 1.59
C PHE A 48 -14.79 -5.59 2.62
N ASP A 49 -15.37 -4.73 3.44
CA ASP A 49 -16.30 -5.12 4.49
C ASP A 49 -17.73 -4.76 4.09
N THR A 50 -18.63 -5.71 4.30
CA THR A 50 -20.07 -5.55 4.07
C THR A 50 -20.78 -5.93 5.36
N HIS A 51 -21.32 -4.95 6.07
CA HIS A 51 -22.02 -5.17 7.32
C HIS A 51 -23.42 -4.55 7.27
N GLN A 52 -24.44 -5.41 7.27
CA GLN A 52 -25.86 -5.04 7.23
C GLN A 52 -26.21 -4.09 6.06
N ASN A 53 -26.11 -2.79 6.30
CA ASN A 53 -26.46 -1.73 5.36
C ASN A 53 -25.24 -0.90 4.94
N GLU A 54 -24.03 -1.26 5.40
CA GLU A 54 -22.79 -0.56 5.07
C GLU A 54 -21.88 -1.42 4.19
N LEU A 55 -21.30 -0.77 3.18
CA LEU A 55 -20.20 -1.29 2.38
C LEU A 55 -19.02 -0.35 2.54
N ASN A 56 -17.89 -0.90 2.96
CA ASN A 56 -16.66 -0.19 3.21
C ASN A 56 -15.53 -0.86 2.43
N PHE A 57 -14.96 -0.16 1.45
CA PHE A 57 -13.71 -0.54 0.81
C PHE A 57 -12.59 0.36 1.33
N THR A 58 -11.60 -0.27 1.97
CA THR A 58 -10.50 0.42 2.62
C THR A 58 -9.16 -0.16 2.20
N ILE A 59 -8.11 0.66 2.26
CA ILE A 59 -6.73 0.26 2.06
C ILE A 59 -5.98 0.55 3.36
N THR A 60 -5.25 -0.41 3.88
CA THR A 60 -4.45 -0.25 5.10
C THR A 60 -3.00 -0.63 4.83
N ASN A 61 -2.06 0.18 5.34
CA ASN A 61 -0.66 -0.21 5.34
C ASN A 61 -0.36 -1.03 6.60
N LYS A 62 -0.25 -2.36 6.46
CA LYS A 62 0.18 -3.28 7.52
C LYS A 62 1.69 -3.48 7.57
N GLY A 63 2.44 -2.84 6.68
CA GLY A 63 3.89 -2.85 6.69
C GLY A 63 4.47 -1.93 7.75
N LEU A 64 5.72 -2.16 8.13
CA LEU A 64 6.38 -1.35 9.16
C LEU A 64 6.81 0.02 8.65
N GLY A 65 7.10 0.17 7.36
CA GLY A 65 7.45 1.47 6.77
C GLY A 65 6.30 2.15 6.04
N PRO A 66 6.40 3.46 5.83
CA PRO A 66 5.38 4.24 5.15
C PRO A 66 5.32 3.88 3.66
N ALA A 67 4.14 4.01 3.08
CA ALA A 67 3.93 3.95 1.63
C ALA A 67 3.68 5.35 1.10
N ILE A 68 4.46 5.78 0.11
CA ILE A 68 4.23 7.02 -0.63
C ILE A 68 3.22 6.70 -1.72
N VAL A 69 2.10 7.39 -1.74
CA VAL A 69 1.05 7.23 -2.75
C VAL A 69 1.49 7.88 -4.04
N ASP A 70 1.72 7.08 -5.07
CA ASP A 70 2.08 7.60 -6.39
C ASP A 70 0.81 7.87 -7.21
N GLU A 71 -0.10 6.89 -7.28
CA GLU A 71 -1.31 7.02 -8.10
C GLU A 71 -2.45 6.09 -7.66
N PHE A 72 -3.68 6.57 -7.81
CA PHE A 72 -4.90 5.76 -7.74
C PHE A 72 -5.56 5.69 -9.12
N LYS A 73 -5.65 4.49 -9.69
CA LYS A 73 -6.31 4.24 -10.98
C LYS A 73 -7.58 3.44 -10.76
N PHE A 74 -8.73 4.04 -11.06
CA PHE A 74 -10.03 3.40 -10.89
C PHE A 74 -10.46 2.74 -12.19
N TYR A 75 -11.04 1.55 -12.11
CA TYR A 75 -11.59 0.85 -13.26
C TYR A 75 -13.05 0.53 -13.03
N HIS A 76 -13.87 0.79 -14.05
CA HIS A 76 -15.27 0.37 -14.10
C HIS A 76 -15.47 -0.53 -15.32
N LYS A 77 -15.90 -1.77 -15.10
CA LYS A 77 -16.03 -2.81 -16.15
C LYS A 77 -14.74 -2.96 -16.99
N ASN A 78 -13.59 -2.94 -16.31
CA ASN A 78 -12.24 -2.99 -16.89
C ASN A 78 -11.80 -1.76 -17.71
N GLU A 79 -12.59 -0.69 -17.76
CA GLU A 79 -12.19 0.57 -18.38
C GLU A 79 -11.63 1.53 -17.32
N LEU A 80 -10.47 2.14 -17.61
CA LEU A 80 -9.87 3.14 -16.74
C LEU A 80 -10.75 4.38 -16.70
N ILE A 81 -11.11 4.81 -15.49
CA ILE A 81 -11.92 6.00 -15.24
C ILE A 81 -11.21 6.93 -14.25
N THR A 82 -11.51 8.22 -14.36
CA THR A 82 -11.02 9.22 -13.39
C THR A 82 -11.77 9.09 -12.07
N TYR A 83 -11.17 9.60 -10.99
CA TYR A 83 -11.84 9.68 -9.69
C TYR A 83 -13.17 10.45 -9.78
N SER A 84 -13.22 11.57 -10.50
CA SER A 84 -14.46 12.33 -10.72
C SER A 84 -15.55 11.49 -11.38
N LYS A 85 -15.18 10.65 -12.36
CA LYS A 85 -16.14 9.76 -13.03
C LYS A 85 -16.58 8.61 -12.13
N PHE A 86 -15.67 8.07 -11.32
CA PHE A 86 -16.02 7.09 -10.29
C PHE A 86 -17.03 7.65 -9.30
N GLU A 87 -16.77 8.86 -8.76
CA GLU A 87 -17.69 9.57 -7.87
C GLU A 87 -19.04 9.83 -8.53
N GLU A 88 -19.06 10.24 -9.80
CA GLU A 88 -20.29 10.46 -10.58
C GLU A 88 -21.11 9.17 -10.69
N ILE A 89 -20.50 8.05 -11.11
CA ILE A 89 -21.21 6.76 -11.28
C ILE A 89 -21.80 6.27 -9.96
N ILE A 90 -21.00 6.32 -8.88
CA ILE A 90 -21.46 5.91 -7.54
C ILE A 90 -22.62 6.81 -7.08
N ASN A 91 -22.50 8.13 -7.26
CA ASN A 91 -23.55 9.08 -6.91
C ASN A 91 -24.82 8.85 -7.72
N GLU A 92 -24.76 8.85 -9.05
CA GLU A 92 -25.95 8.72 -9.90
C GLU A 92 -26.73 7.43 -9.60
N LYS A 93 -26.02 6.33 -9.42
CA LYS A 93 -26.61 5.01 -9.24
C LYS A 93 -27.14 4.78 -7.83
N TYR A 94 -26.39 5.20 -6.82
CA TYR A 94 -26.68 4.84 -5.43
C TYR A 94 -27.21 5.98 -4.57
N ARG A 95 -27.31 7.22 -5.08
CA ARG A 95 -27.83 8.36 -4.32
C ARG A 95 -29.27 8.19 -3.82
N LYS A 96 -30.12 7.46 -4.54
CA LYS A 96 -31.51 7.20 -4.13
C LYS A 96 -31.62 6.18 -2.99
N VAL A 97 -30.59 5.37 -2.80
CA VAL A 97 -30.57 4.26 -1.83
C VAL A 97 -29.61 4.54 -0.67
N SER A 98 -28.69 5.49 -0.83
CA SER A 98 -27.74 5.95 0.18
C SER A 98 -28.43 6.74 1.30
N ALA A 99 -28.13 6.39 2.55
CA ALA A 99 -28.59 7.09 3.74
C ALA A 99 -28.09 8.54 3.81
N PHE A 100 -26.97 8.84 3.14
CA PHE A 100 -26.38 10.17 3.07
C PHE A 100 -26.59 10.82 1.70
N LYS A 101 -26.73 12.16 1.68
CA LYS A 101 -26.91 12.96 0.45
C LYS A 101 -25.76 12.79 -0.56
N LYS A 102 -24.57 12.45 -0.08
CA LYS A 102 -23.41 11.98 -0.84
C LYS A 102 -22.78 10.80 -0.08
N PRO A 103 -22.44 9.69 -0.74
CA PRO A 103 -21.63 8.66 -0.12
C PRO A 103 -20.27 9.27 0.23
N PRO A 104 -19.77 9.11 1.46
CA PRO A 104 -18.47 9.64 1.84
C PRO A 104 -17.35 8.86 1.12
N ILE A 105 -17.00 9.29 -0.10
CA ILE A 105 -15.79 8.87 -0.81
C ILE A 105 -14.65 9.71 -0.21
N THR A 106 -13.72 9.06 0.50
CA THR A 106 -12.81 9.72 1.46
C THR A 106 -11.34 9.55 1.13
N SER A 107 -10.97 9.30 -0.13
CA SER A 107 -9.57 9.48 -0.50
C SER A 107 -9.31 10.94 -0.85
N THR A 108 -9.31 11.81 0.16
CA THR A 108 -8.71 13.16 0.06
C THR A 108 -7.17 13.09 -0.07
N GLN A 109 -6.62 11.88 -0.07
CA GLN A 109 -5.20 11.62 -0.25
C GLN A 109 -4.81 11.94 -1.70
N SER A 110 -4.13 13.06 -1.87
CA SER A 110 -3.55 13.47 -3.15
C SER A 110 -2.34 12.61 -3.50
N GLN A 111 -1.96 12.59 -4.77
CA GLN A 111 -0.66 12.10 -5.20
C GLN A 111 0.47 12.72 -4.34
N GLY A 112 1.44 11.91 -3.94
CA GLY A 112 2.55 12.29 -3.07
C GLY A 112 2.22 12.27 -1.57
N SER A 113 1.02 11.83 -1.18
CA SER A 113 0.69 11.60 0.22
C SER A 113 1.38 10.36 0.80
N TYR A 114 1.40 10.24 2.12
CA TYR A 114 2.02 9.13 2.84
C TYR A 114 0.96 8.34 3.60
N ILE A 115 1.06 7.02 3.57
CA ILE A 115 0.28 6.09 4.39
C ILE A 115 1.20 5.53 5.47
N ALA A 116 1.01 5.97 6.70
CA ALA A 116 1.77 5.50 7.85
C ALA A 116 1.42 4.04 8.19
N LYS A 117 2.24 3.42 9.05
CA LYS A 117 1.96 2.09 9.59
C LYS A 117 0.59 2.08 10.27
N ASP A 118 -0.20 1.06 9.96
CA ASP A 118 -1.57 0.84 10.43
C ASP A 118 -2.57 1.93 10.07
N GLU A 119 -2.19 2.90 9.23
CA GLU A 119 -3.12 3.89 8.71
C GLU A 119 -4.04 3.26 7.66
N THR A 120 -5.32 3.58 7.75
CA THR A 120 -6.38 3.08 6.87
C THR A 120 -6.98 4.24 6.09
N ILE A 121 -6.96 4.12 4.76
CA ILE A 121 -7.65 5.01 3.83
C ILE A 121 -8.96 4.36 3.42
N THR A 122 -10.06 5.10 3.54
CA THR A 122 -11.35 4.68 3.01
C THR A 122 -11.51 5.16 1.57
N ILE A 123 -11.58 4.21 0.65
CA ILE A 123 -11.76 4.47 -0.78
C ILE A 123 -13.24 4.65 -1.10
N LEU A 124 -14.09 3.75 -0.58
CA LEU A 124 -15.53 3.81 -0.77
C LEU A 124 -16.21 3.48 0.54
N LYS A 125 -17.08 4.37 1.01
CA LYS A 125 -18.04 4.07 2.08
C LYS A 125 -19.44 4.39 1.58
N LEU A 126 -20.28 3.36 1.55
CA LEU A 126 -21.67 3.44 1.14
C LEU A 126 -22.54 2.91 2.29
N THR A 127 -23.27 3.81 2.94
CA THR A 127 -24.29 3.45 3.93
C THR A 127 -25.65 3.56 3.25
N LEU A 128 -26.39 2.46 3.22
CA LEU A 128 -27.71 2.35 2.60
C LEU A 128 -28.82 2.63 3.63
N HIS A 129 -29.98 3.09 3.18
CA HIS A 129 -31.15 3.30 4.05
C HIS A 129 -31.69 1.98 4.64
N ASP A 130 -32.05 1.99 5.92
CA ASP A 130 -32.64 0.84 6.64
C ASP A 130 -33.96 0.32 6.05
N LEU A 131 -34.61 1.12 5.19
CA LEU A 131 -35.85 0.75 4.50
C LEU A 131 -35.62 -0.24 3.35
N LEU A 132 -34.37 -0.50 2.95
CA LEU A 132 -34.03 -1.44 1.90
C LEU A 132 -34.03 -2.87 2.44
N LYS A 133 -34.81 -3.75 1.80
CA LYS A 133 -34.88 -5.17 2.17
C LYS A 133 -33.61 -5.92 1.72
N GLN A 134 -33.24 -6.93 2.51
CA GLN A 134 -32.02 -7.75 2.39
C GLN A 134 -31.71 -8.40 1.02
N PRO A 135 -32.62 -8.68 0.06
CA PRO A 135 -32.16 -9.10 -1.27
C PRO A 135 -31.59 -7.94 -2.12
N ASN A 136 -32.05 -6.70 -1.92
CA ASN A 136 -31.59 -5.56 -2.72
C ASN A 136 -30.17 -5.12 -2.33
N ILE A 137 -29.84 -5.19 -1.04
CA ILE A 137 -28.53 -4.76 -0.52
C ILE A 137 -27.42 -5.68 -1.01
N SER A 138 -27.62 -7.01 -0.90
CA SER A 138 -26.63 -7.98 -1.39
C SER A 138 -26.38 -7.86 -2.89
N ASN A 139 -27.42 -7.58 -3.69
CA ASN A 139 -27.28 -7.38 -5.13
C ASN A 139 -26.46 -6.13 -5.46
N ILE A 140 -26.66 -5.02 -4.73
CA ILE A 140 -25.86 -3.79 -4.89
C ILE A 140 -24.39 -4.08 -4.57
N PHE A 141 -24.12 -4.80 -3.48
CA PHE A 141 -22.73 -5.11 -3.08
C PHE A 141 -22.02 -6.00 -4.11
N LYS A 142 -22.69 -7.06 -4.59
CA LYS A 142 -22.16 -7.92 -5.66
C LYS A 142 -21.94 -7.16 -6.96
N GLU A 143 -22.81 -6.22 -7.28
CA GLU A 143 -22.64 -5.36 -8.44
C GLU A 143 -21.40 -4.48 -8.30
N ILE A 144 -21.20 -3.84 -7.15
CA ILE A 144 -19.99 -3.03 -6.91
C ILE A 144 -18.73 -3.90 -6.99
N GLU A 145 -18.74 -5.08 -6.35
CA GLU A 145 -17.64 -6.05 -6.35
C GLU A 145 -17.24 -6.55 -7.75
N SER A 146 -18.23 -6.75 -8.64
CA SER A 146 -17.98 -7.23 -10.00
C SER A 146 -17.69 -6.13 -11.01
N THR A 147 -18.06 -4.88 -10.73
CA THR A 147 -17.92 -3.77 -11.68
C THR A 147 -16.71 -2.89 -11.41
N PHE A 148 -16.27 -2.77 -10.16
CA PHE A 148 -15.17 -1.86 -9.80
C PHE A 148 -13.90 -2.61 -9.40
N SER A 149 -12.76 -2.06 -9.84
CA SER A 149 -11.45 -2.41 -9.32
C SER A 149 -10.58 -1.17 -9.19
N LEU A 150 -9.58 -1.23 -8.31
CA LEU A 150 -8.64 -0.16 -8.05
C LEU A 150 -7.24 -0.68 -8.29
N GLU A 151 -6.43 0.04 -9.05
CA GLU A 151 -4.99 -0.17 -9.08
C GLU A 151 -4.33 0.94 -8.27
N PHE A 152 -3.49 0.52 -7.31
CA PHE A 152 -2.81 1.39 -6.38
C PHE A 152 -1.30 1.28 -6.60
N GLU A 153 -0.69 2.40 -6.95
CA GLU A 153 0.75 2.51 -7.14
C GLU A 153 1.36 3.24 -5.94
N TYR A 154 2.40 2.65 -5.36
CA TYR A 154 3.08 3.22 -4.22
C TYR A 154 4.57 2.96 -4.22
N THR A 155 5.30 3.89 -3.64
CA THR A 155 6.75 3.85 -3.50
C THR A 155 7.13 3.74 -2.03
N SER A 156 8.02 2.80 -1.71
CA SER A 156 8.62 2.73 -0.37
C SER A 156 9.60 3.88 -0.16
N PHE A 157 9.91 4.19 1.10
CA PHE A 157 10.89 5.23 1.44
C PHE A 157 12.30 5.01 0.83
N TYR A 158 12.62 3.76 0.47
CA TYR A 158 13.88 3.38 -0.19
C TYR A 158 13.84 3.45 -1.72
N GLY A 159 12.74 3.93 -2.31
CA GLY A 159 12.60 4.14 -3.75
C GLY A 159 12.11 2.94 -4.55
N ASN A 160 11.73 1.83 -3.90
CA ASN A 160 11.10 0.72 -4.60
C ASN A 160 9.61 0.99 -4.83
N THR A 161 9.22 1.14 -6.09
CA THR A 161 7.82 1.30 -6.53
C THR A 161 7.16 -0.05 -6.74
N LYS A 162 5.89 -0.17 -6.35
CA LYS A 162 5.05 -1.35 -6.55
C LYS A 162 3.65 -0.93 -6.98
N THR A 163 3.11 -1.71 -7.91
CA THR A 163 1.72 -1.58 -8.34
C THR A 163 0.94 -2.78 -7.80
N LYS A 164 -0.18 -2.54 -7.11
CA LYS A 164 -1.09 -3.58 -6.64
C LYS A 164 -2.48 -3.32 -7.20
N LYS A 165 -3.00 -4.26 -7.98
CA LYS A 165 -4.41 -4.26 -8.40
C LYS A 165 -5.26 -4.92 -7.32
N LEU A 166 -6.27 -4.20 -6.87
CA LEU A 166 -7.17 -4.53 -5.78
C LEU A 166 -8.59 -4.62 -6.34
N GLN A 167 -9.23 -5.77 -6.15
CA GLN A 167 -10.64 -5.93 -6.46
C GLN A 167 -11.48 -5.57 -5.24
N PHE A 168 -12.67 -5.04 -5.44
CA PHE A 168 -13.62 -4.71 -4.37
C PHE A 168 -14.30 -5.99 -3.87
N SER A 169 -13.52 -6.98 -3.44
CA SER A 169 -14.02 -8.31 -3.07
C SER A 169 -13.70 -8.66 -1.63
N THR A 170 -14.59 -9.45 -1.01
CA THR A 170 -14.44 -9.99 0.34
C THR A 170 -13.37 -11.08 0.46
N ARG A 171 -12.70 -11.46 -0.64
CA ARG A 171 -11.71 -12.55 -0.68
C ARG A 171 -10.42 -12.09 -1.39
N GLU A 172 -9.30 -12.05 -0.65
CA GLU A 172 -7.96 -12.27 -1.21
C GLU A 172 -7.67 -13.77 -1.25
#